data_AF-A0A151SXX5-F1
#
_entry.id   AF-A0A151SXX5-F1
#
_cell.length_a   1.000
_cell.length_b   1.000
_cell.length_c   1.000
_cell.angle_alpha   90.00
_cell.angle_beta   90.00
_cell.angle_gamma   90.00
#
_symmetry.space_group_name_H-M   'P 1'
#
loop_
_entity.id
_entity.type
_entity.pdbx_description
1 polymer ?
#
loop_
_entity_poly.entity_id
_entity_poly.type
_entity_poly.pdbx_seq_one_letter_code
_entity_poly.pdbx_strand_id
1 'polypeptide(L)'
;METRSHLFFECHESYRVWMECFNWLGVSTVMYNNCAMHLEQFSSLSFCNSQKKDCWISIWLAIIWTVWLARNEVVFSSTQISAMEMVDLVKIRTWNWLRTRHKDFRYDFASWSMNPVACLT
;
A
#
# COMPACT_ATOMS: atom_id res chain seq x y z
N MET A 1 -0.97 -5.92 23.70
CA MET A 1 -1.74 -7.04 23.12
C MET A 1 -1.96 -6.72 21.65
N GLU A 2 -1.77 -7.70 20.78
CA GLU A 2 -1.93 -7.53 19.33
C GLU A 2 -3.43 -7.40 18.98
N THR A 3 -3.81 -6.35 18.26
CA THR A 3 -5.16 -6.14 17.72
C THR A 3 -5.07 -5.92 16.21
N ARG A 4 -6.19 -5.95 15.48
CA ARG A 4 -6.17 -5.64 14.03
C ARG A 4 -5.61 -4.23 13.78
N SER A 5 -5.99 -3.25 14.59
CA SER A 5 -5.50 -1.88 14.49
C SER A 5 -4.00 -1.79 14.78
N HIS A 6 -3.55 -2.46 15.84
CA HIS A 6 -2.13 -2.51 16.17
C HIS A 6 -1.32 -3.18 15.06
N LEU A 7 -1.77 -4.32 14.56
CA LEU A 7 -1.08 -5.10 13.54
C LEU A 7 -0.91 -4.33 12.24
N PHE A 8 -1.97 -3.66 11.78
CA PHE A 8 -1.98 -3.03 10.46
C PHE A 8 -1.60 -1.54 10.46
N PHE A 9 -1.78 -0.82 11.58
CA PHE A 9 -1.67 0.64 11.57
C PHE A 9 -0.81 1.18 12.72
N GLU A 10 -0.87 0.65 13.94
CA GLU A 10 -0.26 1.34 15.09
C GLU A 10 1.15 0.84 15.45
N CYS A 11 1.46 -0.43 15.19
CA CYS A 11 2.76 -0.96 15.55
C CYS A 11 3.87 -0.28 14.74
N HIS A 12 5.05 -0.13 15.34
CA HIS A 12 6.14 0.66 14.79
C HIS A 12 6.50 0.28 13.34
N GLU A 13 6.62 -1.03 13.04
CA GLU A 13 6.97 -1.48 11.70
C GLU A 13 5.86 -1.21 10.68
N SER A 14 4.58 -1.45 11.02
CA SER A 14 3.48 -1.19 10.10
C SER A 14 3.32 0.31 9.84
N TYR A 15 3.47 1.13 10.88
CA TYR A 15 3.48 2.59 10.75
C TYR A 15 4.59 3.05 9.80
N ARG A 16 5.82 2.52 9.96
CA ARG A 16 6.94 2.84 9.06
C ARG A 16 6.64 2.47 7.61
N VAL A 17 6.07 1.29 7.36
CA VAL A 17 5.68 0.87 6.00
C VAL A 17 4.66 1.83 5.39
N TRP A 18 3.65 2.25 6.15
CA TRP A 18 2.68 3.25 5.69
C TRP A 18 3.35 4.57 5.34
N MET A 19 4.24 5.07 6.21
CA MET A 19 4.96 6.33 5.97
C MET A 19 5.82 6.27 4.72
N GLU A 20 6.55 5.18 4.49
CA GLU A 20 7.35 5.01 3.28
C GLU A 20 6.47 4.86 2.03
N CYS A 21 5.31 4.21 2.13
CA CYS A 21 4.36 4.15 1.02
C CYS A 21 3.76 5.53 0.72
N PHE A 22 3.43 6.33 1.72
CA PHE A 22 2.97 7.70 1.54
C PHE A 22 4.05 8.58 0.90
N ASN A 23 5.31 8.44 1.33
CA ASN A 23 6.45 9.12 0.72
C ASN A 23 6.60 8.73 -0.76
N TRP A 24 6.54 7.43 -1.08
CA TRP A 24 6.56 6.94 -2.45
C TRP A 24 5.42 7.50 -3.32
N LEU A 25 4.23 7.66 -2.73
CA LEU A 25 3.06 8.22 -3.42
C LEU A 25 3.06 9.76 -3.45
N GLY A 26 4.02 10.44 -2.81
CA GLY A 26 4.03 11.89 -2.68
C GLY A 26 2.84 12.46 -1.89
N VAL A 27 2.28 11.67 -0.96
CA VAL A 27 1.09 12.04 -0.16
C VAL A 27 1.51 12.42 1.25
N SER A 28 1.06 13.58 1.73
CA SER A 28 1.19 13.99 3.13
C SER A 28 -0.17 13.93 3.81
N THR A 29 -0.35 13.02 4.76
CA THR A 29 -1.64 12.81 5.42
C THR A 29 -1.50 12.25 6.84
N VAL A 30 -2.54 12.40 7.66
CA VAL A 30 -2.58 11.90 9.04
C VAL A 30 -3.21 10.51 9.04
N MET A 31 -2.61 9.51 9.68
CA MET A 31 -3.13 8.14 9.59
C MET A 31 -4.20 7.83 10.64
N TYR A 32 -5.38 7.39 10.20
CA TYR A 32 -6.38 6.81 11.10
C TYR A 32 -5.98 5.38 11.49
N ASN A 33 -6.21 5.00 12.76
CA ASN A 33 -5.93 3.64 13.26
C ASN A 33 -7.13 2.68 13.10
N ASN A 34 -8.28 3.18 12.64
CA ASN A 34 -9.43 2.36 12.28
C ASN A 34 -9.37 1.97 10.80
N CYS A 35 -9.53 0.67 10.51
CA CYS A 35 -9.43 0.12 9.17
C CYS A 35 -10.40 0.76 8.16
N ALA A 36 -11.67 0.94 8.53
CA ALA A 36 -12.67 1.51 7.64
C ALA A 36 -12.40 2.99 7.34
N MET A 37 -12.08 3.76 8.39
CA MET A 37 -11.71 5.18 8.23
C MET A 37 -10.43 5.36 7.42
N HIS A 38 -9.44 4.50 7.63
CA HIS A 38 -8.19 4.54 6.87
C HIS A 38 -8.43 4.20 5.39
N LEU A 39 -9.27 3.21 5.08
CA LEU A 39 -9.63 2.88 3.70
C LEU A 39 -10.39 4.05 3.04
N GLU A 40 -11.35 4.65 3.76
CA GLU A 40 -12.12 5.78 3.26
C GLU A 40 -11.21 6.97 2.94
N GLN A 41 -10.33 7.34 3.87
CA GLN A 41 -9.30 8.35 3.69
C GLN A 41 -8.45 8.07 2.45
N PHE A 42 -7.92 6.84 2.34
CA PHE A 42 -7.04 6.47 1.24
C PHE A 42 -7.75 6.47 -0.11
N SER A 43 -9.01 5.99 -0.16
CA SER A 43 -9.82 6.00 -1.38
C SER A 43 -10.19 7.42 -1.83
N SER A 44 -10.22 8.38 -0.90
CA SER A 44 -10.53 9.78 -1.16
C SER A 44 -9.36 10.55 -1.78
N LEU A 45 -8.15 9.97 -1.80
CA LEU A 45 -6.99 10.53 -2.52
C LEU A 45 -7.18 10.51 -4.06
N SER A 46 -8.21 9.83 -4.57
CA SER A 46 -8.41 9.57 -6.00
C SER A 46 -8.89 10.75 -6.88
N PHE A 47 -8.94 11.98 -6.36
CA PHE A 47 -9.36 13.20 -7.09
C PHE A 47 -10.56 13.00 -8.05
N CYS A 48 -11.62 12.33 -7.55
CA CYS A 48 -12.98 12.27 -8.13
C CYS A 48 -13.24 11.35 -9.36
N ASN A 49 -12.30 10.54 -9.86
CA ASN A 49 -12.59 9.56 -10.93
C ASN A 49 -12.74 8.13 -10.37
N SER A 50 -13.85 7.46 -10.68
CA SER A 50 -14.17 6.11 -10.16
C SER A 50 -13.15 5.04 -10.56
N GLN A 51 -12.58 5.10 -11.77
CA GLN A 51 -11.53 4.16 -12.20
C GLN A 51 -10.23 4.40 -11.43
N LYS A 52 -9.94 5.66 -11.07
CA LYS A 52 -8.79 6.02 -10.23
C LYS A 52 -8.99 5.51 -8.80
N LYS A 53 -10.21 5.58 -8.26
CA LYS A 53 -10.53 5.08 -6.92
C LYS A 53 -10.17 3.61 -6.75
N ASP A 54 -10.48 2.76 -7.73
CA ASP A 54 -10.12 1.33 -7.70
C ASP A 54 -8.60 1.10 -7.68
N CYS A 55 -7.84 1.96 -8.35
CA CYS A 55 -6.38 1.87 -8.34
C CYS A 55 -5.81 2.21 -6.96
N TRP A 56 -6.28 3.28 -6.33
CA TRP A 56 -5.91 3.64 -4.95
C TRP A 56 -6.30 2.56 -3.93
N ILE A 57 -7.49 1.97 -4.07
CA ILE A 57 -7.90 0.83 -3.23
C ILE A 57 -6.97 -0.37 -3.43
N SER A 58 -6.53 -0.64 -4.67
CA SER A 58 -5.60 -1.74 -4.95
C SER A 58 -4.24 -1.53 -4.26
N ILE A 59 -3.76 -0.28 -4.20
CA ILE A 59 -2.54 0.07 -3.44
C ILE A 59 -2.74 -0.18 -1.96
N TRP A 60 -3.83 0.31 -1.38
CA TRP A 60 -4.15 0.11 0.03
C TRP A 60 -4.20 -1.39 0.40
N LEU A 61 -4.87 -2.20 -0.43
CA LEU A 61 -4.96 -3.65 -0.25
C LEU A 61 -3.59 -4.33 -0.32
N ALA A 62 -2.71 -3.89 -1.23
CA ALA A 62 -1.37 -4.44 -1.35
C ALA A 62 -0.50 -4.13 -0.13
N ILE A 63 -0.66 -2.95 0.48
CA ILE A 63 0.03 -2.59 1.73
C ILE A 63 -0.43 -3.51 2.86
N ILE A 64 -1.75 -3.61 3.08
CA ILE A 64 -2.33 -4.50 4.11
C ILE A 64 -1.87 -5.94 3.92
N TRP A 65 -1.92 -6.44 2.68
CA TRP A 65 -1.49 -7.80 2.35
C TRP A 65 0.00 -8.01 2.61
N THR A 66 0.84 -7.03 2.27
CA THR A 66 2.28 -7.12 2.51
C THR A 66 2.61 -7.11 4.00
N VAL A 67 1.95 -6.25 4.78
CA VAL A 67 2.07 -6.24 6.26
C VAL A 67 1.66 -7.59 6.84
N TRP A 68 0.52 -8.13 6.40
CA TRP A 68 0.04 -9.44 6.85
C TRP A 68 1.06 -10.56 6.57
N LEU A 69 1.59 -10.61 5.35
CA LEU A 69 2.58 -11.63 4.97
C LEU A 69 3.89 -11.49 5.75
N ALA A 70 4.42 -10.27 5.90
CA ALA A 70 5.66 -10.03 6.65
C ALA A 70 5.49 -10.43 8.13
N ARG A 71 4.33 -10.15 8.73
CA ARG A 71 4.03 -10.57 10.10
C ARG A 71 3.96 -12.08 10.25
N ASN A 72 3.32 -12.77 9.29
CA ASN A 72 3.28 -14.23 9.30
C ASN A 72 4.67 -14.83 9.12
N GLU A 73 5.51 -14.27 8.25
CA GLU A 73 6.87 -14.75 8.03
C GLU A 73 7.71 -14.69 9.32
N VAL A 74 7.61 -13.61 10.09
CA VAL A 74 8.26 -13.52 11.41
C VAL A 74 7.79 -14.63 12.35
N VAL A 75 6.51 -14.98 12.33
CA VAL A 75 5.94 -16.03 13.21
C VAL A 75 6.36 -17.42 12.76
N PHE A 76 6.38 -17.71 11.46
CA PHE A 76 6.60 -19.06 10.94
C PHE A 76 8.06 -19.38 10.61
N SER A 77 8.89 -18.39 10.27
CA SER A 77 10.29 -18.59 9.88
C SER A 77 11.28 -17.74 10.66
N SER A 78 10.82 -16.88 11.58
CA SER A 78 11.67 -15.89 12.28
C SER A 78 12.42 -14.94 11.35
N THR A 79 12.00 -14.83 10.08
CA THR A 79 12.60 -13.93 9.12
C THR A 79 11.97 -12.54 9.23
N GLN A 80 12.81 -11.52 9.38
CA GLN A 80 12.38 -10.12 9.38
C GLN A 80 12.62 -9.51 8.01
N ILE A 81 11.60 -8.84 7.48
CA ILE A 81 11.66 -8.08 6.24
C ILE A 81 11.67 -6.61 6.62
N SER A 82 12.60 -5.83 6.05
CA SER A 82 12.66 -4.39 6.32
C SER A 82 11.49 -3.64 5.70
N ALA A 83 11.15 -2.47 6.27
CA ALA A 83 10.10 -1.62 5.71
C ALA A 83 10.34 -1.24 4.24
N MET A 84 11.60 -1.03 3.84
CA MET A 84 11.95 -0.71 2.45
C MET A 84 11.71 -1.90 1.51
N GLU A 85 12.10 -3.11 1.91
CA GLU A 85 11.80 -4.33 1.14
C GLU A 85 10.29 -4.58 1.03
N MET A 86 9.54 -4.30 2.11
CA MET A 86 8.08 -4.37 2.09
C MET A 86 7.48 -3.37 1.08
N VAL A 87 8.00 -2.14 1.01
CA VAL A 87 7.57 -1.14 0.04
C VAL A 87 7.85 -1.59 -1.39
N ASP A 88 9.00 -2.21 -1.66
CA ASP A 88 9.29 -2.75 -2.99
C ASP A 88 8.35 -3.90 -3.36
N LEU A 89 8.00 -4.75 -2.40
CA LEU A 89 6.99 -5.78 -2.60
C LEU A 89 5.59 -5.18 -2.83
N VAL A 90 5.23 -4.08 -2.17
CA VAL A 90 4.00 -3.33 -2.44
C VAL A 90 4.00 -2.81 -3.88
N LYS A 91 5.09 -2.18 -4.33
CA LYS A 91 5.21 -1.70 -5.72
C LYS A 91 5.02 -2.83 -6.73
N ILE A 92 5.65 -3.98 -6.53
CA ILE A 92 5.56 -5.15 -7.42
C ILE A 92 4.13 -5.72 -7.43
N ARG A 93 3.52 -5.90 -6.25
CA ARG A 93 2.16 -6.45 -6.13
C ARG A 93 1.14 -5.54 -6.79
N THR A 94 1.18 -4.25 -6.48
CA THR A 94 0.27 -3.26 -7.05
C THR A 94 0.41 -3.17 -8.57
N TRP A 95 1.63 -3.14 -9.09
CA TRP A 95 1.86 -3.13 -10.54
C TRP A 95 1.25 -4.36 -11.23
N ASN A 96 1.49 -5.56 -10.69
CA ASN A 96 0.94 -6.80 -11.22
C ASN A 96 -0.60 -6.81 -11.17
N TRP A 97 -1.19 -6.37 -10.06
CA TRP A 97 -2.64 -6.32 -9.88
C TRP A 97 -3.29 -5.32 -10.84
N LEU A 98 -2.72 -4.12 -10.97
CA LEU A 98 -3.24 -3.08 -11.84
C LEU A 98 -3.16 -3.49 -13.32
N ARG A 99 -2.02 -4.06 -13.77
CA ARG A 99 -1.87 -4.57 -15.14
C ARG A 99 -2.86 -5.69 -15.48
N THR A 100 -3.19 -6.53 -14.50
CA THR A 100 -4.12 -7.64 -14.70
C THR A 100 -5.58 -7.16 -14.72
N ARG A 101 -5.93 -6.20 -13.86
CA ARG A 101 -7.31 -5.75 -13.67
C ARG A 101 -7.74 -4.62 -14.63
N HIS A 102 -6.81 -3.76 -15.04
CA HIS A 102 -7.09 -2.58 -15.86
C HIS A 102 -6.37 -2.65 -17.20
N LYS A 103 -7.12 -2.90 -18.29
CA LYS A 103 -6.57 -3.02 -19.66
C LYS A 103 -5.84 -1.77 -20.16
N ASP A 104 -6.19 -0.61 -19.61
CA ASP A 104 -5.61 0.69 -19.96
C ASP A 104 -4.35 1.01 -19.14
N PHE A 105 -4.08 0.24 -18.07
CA PHE A 105 -2.86 0.38 -17.29
C PHE A 105 -1.69 -0.29 -18.02
N ARG A 106 -1.01 0.50 -18.87
CA ARG A 106 0.09 0.05 -19.75
C ARG A 106 1.47 0.56 -19.34
N TYR A 107 1.60 1.08 -18.13
CA TYR A 107 2.86 1.57 -17.60
C TYR A 107 3.82 0.41 -17.27
N ASP A 108 5.10 0.57 -17.62
CA ASP A 108 6.14 -0.35 -17.18
C ASP A 108 6.42 -0.20 -15.66
N PHE A 109 7.14 -1.17 -15.10
CA PHE A 109 7.41 -1.18 -13.67
C PHE A 109 8.27 0.01 -13.24
N ALA A 110 9.20 0.47 -14.07
CA ALA A 110 10.08 1.58 -13.76
C ALA A 110 9.29 2.89 -13.59
N SER A 111 8.39 3.18 -14.54
CA SER A 111 7.49 4.33 -14.52
C SER A 111 6.58 4.30 -13.29
N TRP A 112 5.98 3.13 -13.01
CA TRP A 112 5.16 2.92 -11.82
C TRP A 112 5.93 3.14 -10.51
N SER A 113 7.13 2.58 -10.43
CA SER A 113 7.97 2.65 -9.23
C SER A 113 8.47 4.07 -8.96
N MET A 114 8.82 4.84 -10.00
CA MET A 114 9.37 6.18 -9.85
C MET A 114 8.31 7.28 -9.69
N ASN A 115 7.18 7.17 -10.41
CA ASN A 115 6.12 8.18 -10.38
C ASN A 115 4.73 7.52 -10.46
N PRO A 116 4.26 6.90 -9.36
CA PRO A 116 2.98 6.19 -9.35
C PRO A 116 1.81 7.13 -9.61
N VAL A 117 1.87 8.38 -9.13
CA VAL A 117 0.78 9.35 -9.30
C VAL A 117 0.55 9.67 -10.77
N ALA A 118 1.61 9.85 -11.57
CA ALA A 118 1.47 10.04 -13.02
C ALA A 118 0.90 8.81 -13.74
N CYS A 119 1.05 7.61 -13.16
CA CYS A 119 0.47 6.38 -13.69
C CYS A 119 -1.00 6.18 -13.27
N LEU A 120 -1.49 6.98 -12.31
CA LEU A 120 -2.85 6.95 -11.78
C LEU A 120 -3.71 8.11 -12.32
N THR A 121 -3.13 9.03 -13.09
CA THR A 121 -3.82 10.17 -13.73
C THR A 121 -4.47 9.85 -15.06
#